data_AF-A0A0C1R0I6-F1
#
_entry.id   AF-A0A0C1R0I6-F1
#
_cell.length_a   1.000
_cell.length_b   1.000
_cell.length_c   1.000
_cell.angle_alpha   90.00
_cell.angle_beta   90.00
_cell.angle_gamma   90.00
#
_symmetry.space_group_name_H-M   'P 1'
#
loop_
_entity.id
_entity.type
_entity.pdbx_description
1 polymer ?
#
loop_
_entity_poly.entity_id
_entity_poly.type
_entity_poly.pdbx_seq_one_letter_code
_entity_poly.pdbx_strand_id
1 'polypeptide(L)'
;MPDNHKQPKKDDAVLGGQSPPPVEGAVLGGIEGVKRRLWNPVVDVRRAAVEEALNYGDAGLDVVIQALKDEAKQVQRFAYRLLRPREEQKVKLALQQYTPWDLVERLAQYPGYQGMHATRFANRQVADFDPNVGITDPIGTAYAIRWTYDPEEYAIAKLASLLEDPKAKQLEALVFGMWSEEVYSESPPSIVNALVNAKNQLPNLKAVFIGDIPSDECEISWIKQTDISPILRAYPQLEILQVRGGDGLEFCPPVRHDRLRALIVETGGLSRTTVAQICNLKLPALEHLELWFGSEDYGGDCWVENLSPILDDLVFPNLTYLGLRNSQFSDEMVHAIVRSPLMNSISVLDLSMGTLSDEGAEVLLNSPVVNELDILNVSENFLSDETIERLSQIEVQAIANKQKEEDEDDYISSRYCSVSE
;
A
#
# COMPACT_ATOMS: atom_id res chain seq x y z
N MET A 1 4.52 -35.52 -53.76
CA MET A 1 3.27 -36.18 -53.31
C MET A 1 3.61 -37.57 -52.81
N PRO A 2 2.96 -38.09 -51.74
CA PRO A 2 1.90 -37.51 -50.88
C PRO A 2 2.48 -37.01 -49.53
N ASP A 3 2.06 -35.92 -48.87
CA ASP A 3 0.77 -35.44 -48.33
C ASP A 3 0.13 -36.30 -47.22
N ASN A 4 0.37 -35.92 -45.95
CA ASN A 4 -0.68 -35.56 -44.97
C ASN A 4 -0.10 -35.14 -43.60
N HIS A 5 0.00 -33.83 -43.34
CA HIS A 5 -0.02 -33.30 -41.98
C HIS A 5 -1.47 -32.94 -41.64
N LYS A 6 -2.18 -33.82 -40.95
CA LYS A 6 -3.52 -33.52 -40.42
C LYS A 6 -3.37 -32.79 -39.09
N GLN A 7 -3.51 -31.46 -39.11
CA GLN A 7 -3.85 -30.69 -37.91
C GLN A 7 -5.35 -30.86 -37.62
N PRO A 8 -5.75 -31.10 -36.36
CA PRO A 8 -7.15 -31.28 -36.00
C PRO A 8 -7.96 -29.99 -36.20
N LYS A 9 -9.19 -30.14 -36.71
CA LYS A 9 -10.17 -29.07 -36.92
C LYS A 9 -10.92 -28.74 -35.63
N LYS A 10 -11.71 -27.66 -35.66
CA LYS A 10 -12.50 -27.13 -34.53
C LYS A 10 -13.35 -28.18 -33.79
N ASP A 11 -13.77 -29.23 -34.48
CA ASP A 11 -14.65 -30.28 -33.94
C ASP A 11 -13.95 -31.66 -33.81
N ASP A 12 -12.63 -31.72 -33.99
CA ASP A 12 -11.86 -32.96 -33.86
C ASP A 12 -11.55 -33.27 -32.38
N ALA A 13 -11.95 -34.46 -31.93
CA ALA A 13 -11.61 -34.95 -30.60
C ALA A 13 -10.13 -35.33 -30.52
N VAL A 14 -9.39 -34.75 -29.55
CA VAL A 14 -7.98 -35.06 -29.29
C VAL A 14 -7.88 -36.02 -28.09
N LEU A 15 -7.13 -37.12 -28.25
CA LEU A 15 -6.92 -38.11 -27.19
C LEU A 15 -6.01 -37.56 -26.08
N GLY A 16 -6.57 -37.40 -24.88
CA GLY A 16 -5.82 -37.12 -23.65
C GLY A 16 -4.98 -38.32 -23.20
N GLY A 17 -3.91 -38.05 -22.44
CA GLY A 17 -2.92 -39.03 -21.98
C GLY A 17 -3.51 -40.21 -21.17
N GLN A 18 -2.64 -41.19 -20.85
CA GLN A 18 -2.97 -42.55 -20.37
C GLN A 18 -3.63 -42.66 -18.97
N SER A 19 -4.56 -41.79 -18.62
CA SER A 19 -5.42 -41.92 -17.44
C SER A 19 -6.88 -41.68 -17.84
N PRO A 20 -7.80 -42.64 -17.62
CA PRO A 20 -9.17 -42.50 -18.05
C PRO A 20 -9.85 -41.35 -17.26
N PRO A 21 -10.54 -40.42 -17.94
CA PRO A 21 -11.24 -39.34 -17.26
C PRO A 21 -12.44 -39.90 -16.48
N PRO A 22 -12.89 -39.23 -15.40
CA PRO A 22 -14.08 -39.61 -14.67
C PRO A 22 -15.30 -39.59 -15.61
N VAL A 23 -16.21 -40.55 -15.42
CA VAL A 23 -17.25 -41.02 -16.35
C VAL A 23 -18.29 -39.96 -16.78
N GLU A 24 -18.22 -38.72 -16.26
CA GLU A 24 -19.13 -37.62 -16.63
C GLU A 24 -18.40 -36.27 -16.92
N GLY A 25 -17.08 -36.26 -17.08
CA GLY A 25 -16.31 -35.04 -17.30
C GLY A 25 -15.95 -34.78 -18.75
N ALA A 26 -16.75 -34.01 -19.50
CA ALA A 26 -16.25 -33.43 -20.75
C ALA A 26 -15.09 -32.47 -20.46
N VAL A 27 -13.92 -32.71 -21.05
CA VAL A 27 -12.82 -31.74 -21.06
C VAL A 27 -13.17 -30.70 -22.14
N LEU A 28 -13.73 -29.57 -21.72
CA LEU A 28 -13.99 -28.43 -22.61
C LEU A 28 -12.65 -27.94 -23.15
N GLY A 29 -12.37 -28.20 -24.43
CA GLY A 29 -11.23 -27.63 -25.15
C GLY A 29 -11.51 -26.21 -25.61
N GLY A 30 -10.47 -25.53 -26.11
CA GLY A 30 -10.59 -24.18 -26.66
C GLY A 30 -10.85 -23.10 -25.60
N ILE A 31 -11.47 -22.00 -26.02
CA ILE A 31 -11.73 -20.82 -25.16
C ILE A 31 -12.59 -21.13 -23.93
N GLU A 32 -13.49 -22.11 -23.99
CA GLU A 32 -14.30 -22.53 -22.84
C GLU A 32 -13.46 -23.25 -21.78
N GLY A 33 -12.44 -24.00 -22.21
CA GLY A 33 -11.44 -24.59 -21.31
C GLY A 33 -10.58 -23.52 -20.62
N VAL A 34 -10.24 -22.45 -21.34
CA VAL A 34 -9.55 -21.28 -20.78
C VAL A 34 -10.41 -20.59 -19.72
N LYS A 35 -11.65 -20.24 -20.06
CA LYS A 35 -12.60 -19.60 -19.11
C LYS A 35 -12.80 -20.43 -17.85
N ARG A 36 -12.87 -21.76 -17.97
CA ARG A 36 -12.99 -22.64 -16.79
C ARG A 36 -11.77 -22.55 -15.87
N ARG A 37 -10.56 -22.45 -16.43
CA ARG A 37 -9.32 -22.31 -15.62
C ARG A 37 -9.22 -20.97 -14.91
N LEU A 38 -9.91 -19.92 -15.34
CA LEU A 38 -9.99 -18.66 -14.58
C LEU A 38 -10.69 -18.81 -13.21
N TRP A 39 -11.43 -19.89 -12.97
CA TRP A 39 -12.04 -20.17 -11.66
C TRP A 39 -11.22 -21.15 -10.83
N ASN A 40 -10.00 -21.47 -11.26
CA ASN A 40 -9.13 -22.38 -10.53
C ASN A 40 -8.60 -21.69 -9.26
N PRO A 41 -8.55 -22.35 -8.09
CA PRO A 41 -8.03 -21.74 -6.87
C PRO A 41 -6.52 -21.43 -6.92
N VAL A 42 -5.78 -22.01 -7.88
CA VAL A 42 -4.35 -21.79 -8.04
C VAL A 42 -4.08 -20.61 -8.97
N VAL A 43 -3.42 -19.58 -8.45
CA VAL A 43 -3.08 -18.34 -9.16
C VAL A 43 -2.32 -18.60 -10.46
N ASP A 44 -1.30 -19.47 -10.45
CA ASP A 44 -0.50 -19.76 -11.65
C ASP A 44 -1.32 -20.41 -12.76
N VAL A 45 -2.32 -21.23 -12.40
CA VAL A 45 -3.24 -21.83 -13.38
C VAL A 45 -4.12 -20.75 -14.02
N ARG A 46 -4.58 -19.79 -13.22
CA ARG A 46 -5.34 -18.64 -13.74
C ARG A 46 -4.48 -17.78 -14.66
N ARG A 47 -3.24 -17.45 -14.27
CA ARG A 47 -2.29 -16.68 -15.09
C ARG A 47 -2.01 -17.36 -16.44
N ALA A 48 -1.71 -18.66 -16.42
CA ALA A 48 -1.51 -19.43 -17.65
C ALA A 48 -2.75 -19.43 -18.56
N ALA A 49 -3.96 -19.44 -17.97
CA ALA A 49 -5.20 -19.33 -18.74
C ALA A 49 -5.36 -17.93 -19.34
N VAL A 50 -5.05 -16.85 -18.61
CA VAL A 50 -5.07 -15.48 -19.13
C VAL A 50 -4.11 -15.32 -20.31
N GLU A 51 -2.90 -15.88 -20.23
CA GLU A 51 -1.94 -15.85 -21.33
C GLU A 51 -2.46 -16.62 -22.55
N GLU A 52 -2.95 -17.85 -22.34
CA GLU A 52 -3.48 -18.68 -23.42
C GLU A 52 -4.70 -18.07 -24.10
N ALA A 53 -5.49 -17.25 -23.37
CA ALA A 53 -6.66 -16.57 -23.90
C ALA A 53 -6.33 -15.76 -25.16
N LEU A 54 -5.14 -15.15 -25.25
CA LEU A 54 -4.73 -14.35 -26.40
C LEU A 54 -4.71 -15.12 -27.72
N ASN A 55 -4.65 -16.46 -27.68
CA ASN A 55 -4.71 -17.32 -28.87
C ASN A 55 -6.12 -17.39 -29.50
N TYR A 56 -7.15 -16.81 -28.86
CA TYR A 56 -8.56 -16.91 -29.28
C TYR A 56 -9.15 -15.59 -29.79
N GLY A 57 -8.30 -14.65 -30.24
CA GLY A 57 -8.73 -13.39 -30.86
C GLY A 57 -9.62 -12.55 -29.93
N ASP A 58 -10.71 -12.00 -30.46
CA ASP A 58 -11.61 -11.11 -29.70
C ASP A 58 -12.20 -11.74 -28.45
N ALA A 59 -12.62 -13.01 -28.53
CA ALA A 59 -13.18 -13.74 -27.40
C ALA A 59 -12.12 -14.00 -26.32
N GLY A 60 -10.87 -14.20 -26.74
CA GLY A 60 -9.70 -14.26 -25.88
C GLY A 60 -9.44 -12.94 -25.16
N LEU A 61 -9.51 -11.84 -25.91
CA LEU A 61 -9.30 -10.50 -25.37
C LEU A 61 -10.33 -10.13 -24.29
N ASP A 62 -11.58 -10.56 -24.46
CA ASP A 62 -12.63 -10.38 -23.44
C ASP A 62 -12.32 -11.13 -22.14
N VAL A 63 -11.68 -12.31 -22.25
CA VAL A 63 -11.23 -13.11 -21.10
C VAL A 63 -10.08 -12.42 -20.37
N VAL A 64 -9.13 -11.82 -21.09
CA VAL A 64 -8.04 -11.04 -20.47
C VAL A 64 -8.60 -9.79 -19.79
N ILE A 65 -9.55 -9.09 -20.42
CA ILE A 65 -10.24 -7.94 -19.81
C ILE A 65 -11.00 -8.37 -18.55
N GLN A 66 -11.66 -9.52 -18.56
CA GLN A 66 -12.34 -10.05 -17.38
C GLN A 66 -11.36 -10.31 -16.22
N ALA A 67 -10.14 -10.75 -16.51
CA ALA A 67 -9.12 -11.04 -15.51
C ALA A 67 -8.60 -9.79 -14.76
N LEU A 68 -8.87 -8.57 -15.26
CA LEU A 68 -8.67 -7.33 -14.48
C LEU A 68 -9.52 -7.27 -13.20
N LYS A 69 -10.54 -8.12 -13.09
CA LYS A 69 -11.45 -8.24 -11.94
C LYS A 69 -11.23 -9.52 -11.12
N ASP A 70 -10.13 -10.24 -11.34
CA ASP A 70 -9.80 -11.47 -10.58
C ASP A 70 -9.64 -11.15 -9.08
N GLU A 71 -9.93 -12.09 -8.19
CA GLU A 71 -9.72 -11.90 -6.75
C GLU A 71 -8.24 -11.73 -6.36
N ALA A 72 -7.31 -12.31 -7.14
CA ALA A 72 -5.88 -12.23 -6.88
C ALA A 72 -5.26 -11.09 -7.66
N LYS A 73 -4.57 -10.20 -6.93
CA LYS A 73 -3.86 -9.05 -7.51
C LYS A 73 -2.80 -9.44 -8.52
N GLN A 74 -2.15 -10.59 -8.33
CA GLN A 74 -1.18 -11.14 -9.29
C GLN A 74 -1.81 -11.44 -10.67
N VAL A 75 -3.06 -11.91 -10.70
CA VAL A 75 -3.79 -12.17 -11.95
C VAL A 75 -4.25 -10.86 -12.58
N GLN A 76 -4.78 -9.92 -11.78
CA GLN A 76 -5.14 -8.57 -12.24
C GLN A 76 -3.94 -7.87 -12.91
N ARG A 77 -2.78 -7.87 -12.24
CA ARG A 77 -1.51 -7.31 -12.76
C ARG A 77 -1.09 -7.96 -14.06
N PHE A 78 -1.11 -9.29 -14.11
CA PHE A 78 -0.70 -10.02 -15.30
C PHE A 78 -1.62 -9.71 -16.49
N ALA A 79 -2.93 -9.66 -16.27
CA ALA A 79 -3.90 -9.24 -17.27
C ALA A 79 -3.65 -7.80 -17.74
N TYR A 80 -3.43 -6.87 -16.81
CA TYR A 80 -3.10 -5.48 -17.14
C TYR A 80 -1.87 -5.38 -18.03
N ARG A 81 -0.77 -6.08 -17.72
CA ARG A 81 0.47 -6.05 -18.53
C ARG A 81 0.25 -6.53 -19.96
N LEU A 82 -0.57 -7.56 -20.16
CA LEU A 82 -0.93 -8.04 -21.49
C LEU A 82 -1.80 -7.04 -22.27
N LEU A 83 -2.61 -6.23 -21.57
CA LEU A 83 -3.53 -5.27 -22.14
C LEU A 83 -2.91 -3.89 -22.38
N ARG A 84 -1.94 -3.47 -21.56
CA ARG A 84 -1.32 -2.14 -21.62
C ARG A 84 -0.79 -1.74 -23.01
N PRO A 85 -0.07 -2.58 -23.77
CA PRO A 85 0.46 -2.20 -25.08
C PRO A 85 -0.58 -2.27 -26.21
N ARG A 86 -1.85 -2.54 -25.90
CA ARG A 86 -2.89 -2.84 -26.89
C ARG A 86 -3.75 -1.62 -27.21
N GLU A 87 -4.07 -1.45 -28.49
CA GLU A 87 -4.74 -0.26 -29.01
C GLU A 87 -6.26 -0.41 -29.21
N GLU A 88 -6.82 -1.61 -29.01
CA GLU A 88 -8.26 -1.81 -29.24
C GLU A 88 -9.12 -0.98 -28.28
N GLN A 89 -10.21 -0.39 -28.82
CA GLN A 89 -11.07 0.52 -28.05
C GLN A 89 -11.63 -0.11 -26.76
N LYS A 90 -12.03 -1.39 -26.81
CA LYS A 90 -12.53 -2.12 -25.63
C LYS A 90 -11.46 -2.30 -24.55
N VAL A 91 -10.20 -2.42 -24.95
CA VAL A 91 -9.07 -2.50 -24.03
C VAL A 91 -8.81 -1.15 -23.40
N LYS A 92 -8.73 -0.08 -24.20
CA LYS A 92 -8.59 1.29 -23.68
C LYS A 92 -9.67 1.65 -22.66
N LEU A 93 -10.93 1.30 -22.94
CA LEU A 93 -12.04 1.51 -22.02
C LEU A 93 -11.91 0.68 -20.74
N ALA A 94 -11.48 -0.58 -20.84
CA ALA A 94 -11.26 -1.43 -19.67
C ALA A 94 -10.11 -0.91 -18.79
N LEU A 95 -9.00 -0.48 -19.39
CA LEU A 95 -7.85 0.07 -18.69
C LEU A 95 -8.17 1.41 -18.02
N GLN A 96 -9.02 2.25 -18.62
CA GLN A 96 -9.50 3.48 -17.98
C GLN A 96 -10.32 3.22 -16.70
N GLN A 97 -10.95 2.06 -16.59
CA GLN A 97 -11.71 1.65 -15.40
C GLN A 97 -10.89 0.81 -14.42
N TYR A 98 -9.68 0.40 -14.81
CA TYR A 98 -8.82 -0.41 -13.97
C TYR A 98 -8.01 0.50 -13.05
N THR A 99 -8.21 0.32 -11.76
CA THR A 99 -7.46 1.03 -10.72
C THR A 99 -6.68 -0.02 -9.94
N PRO A 100 -5.37 -0.20 -10.21
CA PRO A 100 -4.58 -1.24 -9.53
C PRO A 100 -4.57 -1.04 -8.01
N TRP A 101 -4.56 0.22 -7.58
CA TRP A 101 -4.56 0.63 -6.18
C TRP A 101 -5.39 1.91 -5.96
N ASP A 102 -6.19 1.95 -4.88
CA ASP A 102 -7.19 2.99 -4.60
C ASP A 102 -6.94 3.68 -3.24
N LEU A 103 -5.83 4.41 -3.12
CA LEU A 103 -5.61 5.47 -2.12
C LEU A 103 -4.96 6.66 -2.81
N VAL A 104 -5.72 7.33 -3.68
CA VAL A 104 -5.20 8.39 -4.56
C VAL A 104 -4.62 9.55 -3.76
N GLU A 105 -5.13 9.81 -2.55
CA GLU A 105 -4.55 10.82 -1.68
C GLU A 105 -3.05 10.59 -1.41
N ARG A 106 -2.58 9.33 -1.30
CA ARG A 106 -1.18 9.04 -0.95
C ARG A 106 -0.18 9.44 -2.03
N LEU A 107 -0.59 9.44 -3.31
CA LEU A 107 0.27 9.81 -4.43
C LEU A 107 0.19 11.29 -4.80
N ALA A 108 -0.97 11.93 -4.65
CA ALA A 108 -1.22 13.24 -5.25
C ALA A 108 -1.56 14.37 -4.27
N GLN A 109 -2.05 14.05 -3.06
CA GLN A 109 -2.68 15.04 -2.18
C GLN A 109 -2.26 14.95 -0.72
N TYR A 110 -1.47 13.94 -0.35
CA TYR A 110 -1.05 13.78 1.03
C TYR A 110 0.01 14.83 1.35
N PRO A 111 -0.26 15.76 2.29
CA PRO A 111 0.69 16.82 2.62
C PRO A 111 1.95 16.25 3.29
N GLY A 112 1.95 14.99 3.72
CA GLY A 112 3.03 14.45 4.54
C GLY A 112 2.90 14.90 5.99
N TYR A 113 4.05 14.96 6.66
CA TYR A 113 4.17 15.57 7.97
C TYR A 113 4.55 17.04 7.77
N GLN A 114 3.54 17.91 7.88
CA GLN A 114 3.61 19.36 7.67
C GLN A 114 2.72 20.04 8.72
N GLY A 115 2.69 21.38 8.76
CA GLY A 115 1.88 22.20 9.67
C GLY A 115 0.35 22.15 9.45
N MET A 116 -0.19 21.04 8.92
CA MET A 116 -1.63 20.87 8.74
C MET A 116 -2.08 19.43 8.94
N HIS A 117 -3.26 19.26 9.54
CA HIS A 117 -3.91 17.95 9.64
C HIS A 117 -4.28 17.37 8.28
N ALA A 118 -4.43 16.04 8.23
CA ALA A 118 -4.97 15.38 7.06
C ALA A 118 -6.38 15.90 6.73
N THR A 119 -6.56 16.35 5.49
CA THR A 119 -7.88 16.76 4.95
C THR A 119 -8.65 15.58 4.36
N ARG A 120 -7.94 14.51 4.00
CA ARG A 120 -8.49 13.25 3.49
C ARG A 120 -7.83 12.06 4.15
N PHE A 121 -8.60 11.02 4.40
CA PHE A 121 -8.12 9.75 4.92
C PHE A 121 -9.00 8.60 4.43
N ALA A 122 -8.38 7.54 3.88
CA ALA A 122 -9.09 6.38 3.36
C ALA A 122 -10.18 6.76 2.34
N ASN A 123 -9.84 7.63 1.38
CA ASN A 123 -10.74 8.21 0.38
C ASN A 123 -11.93 9.02 0.93
N ARG A 124 -11.95 9.35 2.23
CA ARG A 124 -13.01 10.13 2.90
C ARG A 124 -12.53 11.53 3.23
N GLN A 125 -13.46 12.47 3.34
CA GLN A 125 -13.15 13.78 3.89
C GLN A 125 -12.91 13.66 5.40
N VAL A 126 -11.86 14.30 5.92
CA VAL A 126 -11.65 14.39 7.37
C VAL A 126 -12.41 15.60 7.91
N ALA A 127 -13.11 15.41 9.03
CA ALA A 127 -13.78 16.48 9.75
C ALA A 127 -13.68 16.25 11.26
N ASP A 128 -13.39 17.29 12.03
CA ASP A 128 -13.44 17.22 13.49
C ASP A 128 -14.84 16.87 13.98
N PHE A 129 -14.92 15.92 14.91
CA PHE A 129 -16.16 15.62 15.58
C PHE A 129 -16.56 16.79 16.48
N ASP A 130 -17.83 17.20 16.42
CA ASP A 130 -18.42 18.17 17.35
C ASP A 130 -19.60 17.50 18.04
N PRO A 131 -19.57 17.30 19.38
CA PRO A 131 -20.67 16.69 20.12
C PRO A 131 -22.02 17.41 19.95
N ASN A 132 -22.02 18.72 19.63
CA ASN A 132 -23.25 19.49 19.42
C ASN A 132 -23.89 19.22 18.05
N VAL A 133 -23.10 18.79 17.07
CA VAL A 133 -23.55 18.46 15.72
C VAL A 133 -23.82 16.95 15.59
N GLY A 134 -23.00 16.13 16.25
CA GLY A 134 -23.03 14.68 16.15
C GLY A 134 -22.53 14.16 14.80
N ILE A 135 -22.79 12.90 14.52
CA ILE A 135 -22.41 12.23 13.28
C ILE A 135 -23.43 12.58 12.19
N THR A 136 -22.98 13.21 11.11
CA THR A 136 -23.80 13.59 9.95
C THR A 136 -23.72 12.54 8.85
N ASP A 137 -22.52 12.11 8.48
CA ASP A 137 -22.22 11.13 7.42
C ASP A 137 -21.24 10.05 7.93
N PRO A 138 -21.73 8.93 8.48
CA PRO A 138 -20.88 7.90 9.07
C PRO A 138 -20.02 7.12 8.06
N ILE A 139 -20.28 7.23 6.76
CA ILE A 139 -19.61 6.41 5.72
C ILE A 139 -18.63 7.27 4.92
N GLY A 140 -19.05 8.45 4.46
CA GLY A 140 -18.23 9.31 3.59
C GLY A 140 -17.29 10.27 4.34
N THR A 141 -17.41 10.37 5.66
CA THR A 141 -16.58 11.22 6.52
C THR A 141 -15.73 10.39 7.48
N ALA A 142 -14.44 10.71 7.57
CA ALA A 142 -13.56 10.24 8.63
C ALA A 142 -13.56 11.25 9.78
N TYR A 143 -14.18 10.88 10.91
CA TYR A 143 -14.30 11.80 12.04
C TYR A 143 -13.01 11.85 12.84
N ALA A 144 -12.50 13.07 13.06
CA ALA A 144 -11.32 13.31 13.86
C ALA A 144 -11.66 13.55 15.33
N ILE A 145 -10.97 12.81 16.19
CA ILE A 145 -10.96 12.97 17.64
C ILE A 145 -9.62 13.58 18.01
N ARG A 146 -9.65 14.86 18.39
CA ARG A 146 -8.48 15.64 18.76
C ARG A 146 -8.78 16.42 20.03
N TRP A 147 -7.77 16.59 20.86
CA TRP A 147 -7.74 17.55 21.93
C TRP A 147 -7.62 18.97 21.36
N THR A 148 -8.39 19.91 21.88
CA THR A 148 -8.56 21.28 21.37
C THR A 148 -7.87 22.32 22.25
N TYR A 149 -6.87 21.91 23.03
CA TYR A 149 -6.18 22.73 24.04
C TYR A 149 -7.04 23.22 25.20
N ASP A 150 -8.29 22.74 25.29
CA ASP A 150 -9.14 22.99 26.45
C ASP A 150 -8.78 22.01 27.57
N PRO A 151 -8.31 22.47 28.74
CA PRO A 151 -7.97 21.59 29.86
C PRO A 151 -9.17 20.83 30.44
N GLU A 152 -10.40 21.23 30.12
CA GLU A 152 -11.63 20.55 30.54
C GLU A 152 -12.12 19.51 29.52
N GLU A 153 -11.57 19.52 28.30
CA GLU A 153 -11.89 18.55 27.25
C GLU A 153 -10.72 17.59 27.02
N TYR A 154 -10.98 16.29 26.93
CA TYR A 154 -9.98 15.29 26.55
C TYR A 154 -10.43 14.54 25.32
N ALA A 155 -9.49 14.11 24.48
CA ALA A 155 -9.80 13.30 23.30
C ALA A 155 -10.61 12.03 23.66
N ILE A 156 -10.35 11.42 24.82
CA ILE A 156 -11.10 10.26 25.31
C ILE A 156 -12.55 10.64 25.67
N ALA A 157 -12.77 11.80 26.28
CA ALA A 157 -14.13 12.29 26.57
C ALA A 157 -14.88 12.59 25.28
N LYS A 158 -14.21 13.18 24.29
CA LYS A 158 -14.76 13.43 22.96
C LYS A 158 -15.10 12.13 22.22
N LEU A 159 -14.25 11.10 22.33
CA LEU A 159 -14.56 9.76 21.86
C LEU A 159 -15.79 9.20 22.57
N ALA A 160 -15.90 9.32 23.90
CA ALA A 160 -17.07 8.85 24.65
C ALA A 160 -18.37 9.50 24.14
N SER A 161 -18.38 10.81 23.90
CA SER A 161 -19.50 11.52 23.29
C SER A 161 -19.83 11.01 21.88
N LEU A 162 -18.80 10.72 21.06
CA LEU A 162 -19.01 10.10 19.74
C LEU A 162 -19.69 8.73 19.85
N LEU A 163 -19.33 7.92 20.84
CA LEU A 163 -19.90 6.58 21.04
C LEU A 163 -21.35 6.59 21.51
N GLU A 164 -21.83 7.70 22.07
CA GLU A 164 -23.23 7.91 22.45
C GLU A 164 -24.12 8.29 21.26
N ASP A 165 -23.52 8.74 20.14
CA ASP A 165 -24.26 9.11 18.94
C ASP A 165 -25.01 7.89 18.35
N PRO A 166 -26.31 8.01 17.99
CA PRO A 166 -27.10 6.90 17.46
C PRO A 166 -26.54 6.31 16.15
N LYS A 167 -25.69 7.04 15.42
CA LYS A 167 -25.03 6.58 14.20
C LYS A 167 -23.62 6.04 14.43
N ALA A 168 -23.10 6.02 15.66
CA ALA A 168 -21.75 5.51 15.96
C ALA A 168 -21.51 4.10 15.37
N LYS A 169 -22.53 3.24 15.43
CA LYS A 169 -22.45 1.88 14.88
C LYS A 169 -22.27 1.81 13.36
N GLN A 170 -22.63 2.86 12.63
CA GLN A 170 -22.49 2.93 11.18
C GLN A 170 -21.14 3.50 10.76
N LEU A 171 -20.37 4.05 11.71
CA LEU A 171 -19.13 4.77 11.43
C LEU A 171 -18.08 3.85 10.83
N GLU A 172 -17.48 4.27 9.71
CA GLU A 172 -16.47 3.49 8.99
C GLU A 172 -15.04 3.99 9.19
N ALA A 173 -14.81 5.25 9.57
CA ALA A 173 -13.47 5.81 9.67
C ALA A 173 -13.30 6.76 10.86
N LEU A 174 -12.17 6.62 11.56
CA LEU A 174 -11.75 7.48 12.65
C LEU A 174 -10.32 7.96 12.45
N VAL A 175 -10.09 9.22 12.82
CA VAL A 175 -8.76 9.84 12.86
C VAL A 175 -8.53 10.33 14.30
N PHE A 176 -7.32 10.16 14.81
CA PHE A 176 -6.95 10.61 16.14
C PHE A 176 -5.74 11.53 16.02
N GLY A 177 -5.90 12.80 16.42
CA GLY A 177 -4.81 13.77 16.53
C GLY A 177 -4.23 13.78 17.94
N MET A 178 -3.84 14.95 18.46
CA MET A 178 -3.38 15.07 19.85
C MET A 178 -4.44 14.50 20.82
N TRP A 179 -4.03 13.60 21.72
CA TRP A 179 -4.93 12.98 22.69
C TRP A 179 -4.89 13.63 24.09
N SER A 180 -3.84 14.39 24.37
CA SER A 180 -3.62 15.15 25.62
C SER A 180 -2.55 16.22 25.41
N GLU A 181 -2.38 17.12 26.37
CA GLU A 181 -1.24 18.06 26.40
C GLU A 181 0.11 17.32 26.38
N GLU A 182 0.18 16.15 27.03
CA GLU A 182 1.41 15.38 27.21
C GLU A 182 1.58 14.25 26.18
N VAL A 183 1.38 14.50 24.88
CA VAL A 183 1.66 13.49 23.83
C VAL A 183 3.12 12.97 23.84
N TYR A 184 4.01 13.67 24.55
CA TYR A 184 5.42 13.36 24.77
C TYR A 184 5.75 12.75 26.16
N SER A 185 4.77 12.51 27.05
CA SER A 185 4.99 11.88 28.38
C SER A 185 4.28 10.51 28.52
N GLU A 186 4.68 9.67 29.50
CA GLU A 186 3.96 8.41 29.77
C GLU A 186 2.54 8.69 30.31
N SER A 187 1.55 8.00 29.73
CA SER A 187 0.15 8.43 29.73
C SER A 187 -0.78 7.61 30.66
N PRO A 188 -1.86 8.22 31.20
CA PRO A 188 -3.15 7.55 31.53
C PRO A 188 -3.67 6.71 30.33
N PRO A 189 -4.76 5.91 30.42
CA PRO A 189 -5.00 4.83 29.44
C PRO A 189 -4.99 5.32 27.97
N SER A 190 -4.09 4.72 27.17
CA SER A 190 -3.82 5.12 25.78
C SER A 190 -5.07 5.14 24.89
N ILE A 191 -5.05 5.98 23.84
CA ILE A 191 -6.13 6.05 22.83
C ILE A 191 -6.43 4.69 22.19
N VAL A 192 -5.41 3.84 22.07
CA VAL A 192 -5.51 2.43 21.65
C VAL A 192 -6.46 1.65 22.56
N ASN A 193 -6.30 1.73 23.88
CA ASN A 193 -7.17 1.04 24.84
C ASN A 193 -8.61 1.55 24.78
N ALA A 194 -8.78 2.87 24.68
CA ALA A 194 -10.11 3.47 24.53
C ALA A 194 -10.82 2.96 23.28
N LEU A 195 -10.11 2.92 22.14
CA LEU A 195 -10.64 2.39 20.88
C LEU A 195 -10.93 0.89 20.96
N VAL A 196 -10.07 0.08 21.58
CA VAL A 196 -10.32 -1.37 21.76
C VAL A 196 -11.56 -1.62 22.60
N ASN A 197 -11.76 -0.85 23.67
CA ASN A 197 -12.95 -0.95 24.52
C ASN A 197 -14.24 -0.57 23.78
N ALA A 198 -14.14 0.32 22.78
CA ALA A 198 -15.25 0.78 21.96
C ALA A 198 -15.71 -0.19 20.86
N LYS A 199 -15.06 -1.34 20.69
CA LYS A 199 -15.27 -2.26 19.54
C LYS A 199 -16.73 -2.68 19.31
N ASN A 200 -17.53 -2.80 20.37
CA ASN A 200 -18.94 -3.20 20.26
C ASN A 200 -19.86 -2.04 19.82
N GLN A 201 -19.40 -0.80 20.01
CA GLN A 201 -20.09 0.42 19.56
C GLN A 201 -19.67 0.83 18.15
N LEU A 202 -18.50 0.41 17.68
CA LEU A 202 -17.94 0.72 16.36
C LEU A 202 -17.75 -0.53 15.47
N PRO A 203 -18.75 -1.42 15.31
CA PRO A 203 -18.58 -2.70 14.62
C PRO A 203 -18.25 -2.58 13.13
N ASN A 204 -18.54 -1.44 12.49
CA ASN A 204 -18.33 -1.19 11.06
C ASN A 204 -17.05 -0.39 10.75
N LEU A 205 -16.18 -0.19 11.74
CA LEU A 205 -14.95 0.56 11.56
C LEU A 205 -14.02 -0.17 10.57
N LYS A 206 -13.64 0.52 9.49
CA LYS A 206 -12.80 0.04 8.39
C LYS A 206 -11.48 0.79 8.27
N ALA A 207 -11.39 2.03 8.74
CA ALA A 207 -10.17 2.82 8.64
C ALA A 207 -9.86 3.55 9.96
N VAL A 208 -8.61 3.47 10.39
CA VAL A 208 -8.12 4.17 11.59
C VAL A 208 -6.79 4.84 11.30
N PHE A 209 -6.69 6.13 11.61
CA PHE A 209 -5.43 6.86 11.66
C PHE A 209 -5.14 7.28 13.09
N ILE A 210 -4.06 6.76 13.69
CA ILE A 210 -3.53 7.18 14.98
C ILE A 210 -2.38 8.18 14.79
N GLY A 211 -2.48 9.35 15.40
CA GLY A 211 -1.39 10.33 15.41
C GLY A 211 -1.45 11.34 14.26
N ASP A 212 -2.63 11.75 13.79
CA ASP A 212 -2.78 12.88 12.86
C ASP A 212 -2.44 14.22 13.53
N ILE A 213 -1.18 14.35 13.91
CA ILE A 213 -0.56 15.45 14.65
C ILE A 213 0.43 16.11 13.67
N PRO A 214 0.19 17.36 13.25
CA PRO A 214 1.07 18.10 12.36
C PRO A 214 2.28 18.66 13.10
N SER A 215 3.27 19.12 12.34
CA SER A 215 4.54 19.63 12.90
C SER A 215 4.39 20.83 13.81
N ASP A 216 3.35 21.63 13.58
CA ASP A 216 3.07 22.82 14.40
C ASP A 216 2.55 22.44 15.80
N GLU A 217 2.08 21.20 15.99
CA GLU A 217 1.56 20.71 17.27
C GLU A 217 2.59 19.90 18.05
N CYS A 218 3.32 19.00 17.38
CA CYS A 218 4.37 18.18 17.99
C CYS A 218 5.28 17.59 16.93
N GLU A 219 6.59 17.66 17.19
CA GLU A 219 7.64 16.97 16.43
C GLU A 219 7.35 15.46 16.30
N ILE A 220 7.51 14.86 15.11
CA ILE A 220 7.10 13.48 14.83
C ILE A 220 7.92 12.48 15.65
N SER A 221 9.17 12.83 15.92
CA SER A 221 10.11 12.10 16.78
C SER A 221 9.66 12.09 18.25
N TRP A 222 8.83 13.05 18.67
CA TRP A 222 8.35 13.17 20.05
C TRP A 222 6.97 12.53 20.25
N ILE A 223 6.29 12.13 19.16
CA ILE A 223 4.99 11.47 19.24
C ILE A 223 5.18 10.06 19.79
N LYS A 224 4.77 9.87 21.05
CA LYS A 224 4.78 8.56 21.71
C LYS A 224 3.63 7.68 21.25
N GLN A 225 3.96 6.49 20.83
CA GLN A 225 3.07 5.41 20.46
C GLN A 225 3.11 4.28 21.51
N THR A 226 2.44 3.17 21.18
CA THR A 226 2.36 1.96 22.01
C THR A 226 2.18 0.74 21.10
N ASP A 227 1.91 -0.43 21.66
CA ASP A 227 1.52 -1.61 20.87
C ASP A 227 0.18 -1.35 20.17
N ILE A 228 0.20 -1.32 18.84
CA ILE A 228 -0.98 -1.07 17.98
C ILE A 228 -1.74 -2.38 17.68
N SER A 229 -1.11 -3.53 17.90
CA SER A 229 -1.70 -4.86 17.66
C SER A 229 -3.08 -5.10 18.26
N PRO A 230 -3.45 -4.55 19.44
CA PRO A 230 -4.79 -4.69 20.00
C PRO A 230 -5.90 -4.16 19.09
N ILE A 231 -5.64 -3.10 18.30
CA ILE A 231 -6.62 -2.57 17.33
C ILE A 231 -6.94 -3.61 16.26
N LEU A 232 -5.90 -4.24 15.69
CA LEU A 232 -6.06 -5.30 14.69
C LEU A 232 -6.89 -6.47 15.24
N ARG A 233 -6.70 -6.85 16.52
CA ARG A 233 -7.49 -7.92 17.14
C ARG A 233 -8.94 -7.49 17.42
N ALA A 234 -9.18 -6.22 17.71
CA ALA A 234 -10.49 -5.71 18.09
C ALA A 234 -11.42 -5.48 16.90
N TYR A 235 -10.87 -5.13 15.73
CA TYR A 235 -11.63 -4.69 14.55
C TYR A 235 -11.39 -5.60 13.34
N PRO A 236 -12.05 -6.78 13.25
CA PRO A 236 -11.82 -7.74 12.17
C PRO A 236 -12.25 -7.26 10.77
N GLN A 237 -12.93 -6.11 10.69
CA GLN A 237 -13.36 -5.46 9.45
C GLN A 237 -12.38 -4.37 9.00
N LEU A 238 -11.30 -4.11 9.75
CA LEU A 238 -10.36 -3.03 9.47
C LEU A 238 -9.62 -3.28 8.14
N GLU A 239 -9.70 -2.32 7.24
CA GLU A 239 -9.08 -2.34 5.92
C GLU A 239 -7.83 -1.45 5.86
N ILE A 240 -7.82 -0.34 6.59
CA ILE A 240 -6.72 0.64 6.55
C ILE A 240 -6.31 1.01 7.98
N LEU A 241 -5.01 0.91 8.26
CA LEU A 241 -4.40 1.38 9.49
C LEU A 241 -3.23 2.29 9.17
N GLN A 242 -3.30 3.52 9.64
CA GLN A 242 -2.22 4.50 9.57
C GLN A 242 -1.79 4.87 10.98
N VAL A 243 -0.48 4.95 11.21
CA VAL A 243 0.11 5.36 12.48
C VAL A 243 1.23 6.35 12.20
N ARG A 244 1.26 7.46 12.93
CA ARG A 244 2.33 8.47 12.86
C ARG A 244 2.98 8.65 14.23
N GLY A 245 4.31 8.66 14.27
CA GLY A 245 5.11 8.66 15.49
C GLY A 245 5.81 7.31 15.70
N GLY A 246 7.10 7.34 16.03
CA GLY A 246 7.94 6.15 16.15
C GLY A 246 8.27 5.72 17.58
N ASP A 247 8.28 6.66 18.54
CA ASP A 247 8.72 6.37 19.91
C ASP A 247 7.75 5.40 20.60
N GLY A 248 8.25 4.25 21.06
CA GLY A 248 7.42 3.20 21.67
C GLY A 248 6.45 2.48 20.72
N LEU A 249 6.55 2.67 19.40
CA LEU A 249 5.69 2.00 18.42
C LEU A 249 5.99 0.52 18.30
N GLU A 250 4.99 -0.32 18.61
CA GLU A 250 5.12 -1.78 18.52
C GLU A 250 3.96 -2.44 17.77
N PHE A 251 4.27 -3.60 17.18
CA PHE A 251 3.32 -4.54 16.60
C PHE A 251 3.55 -5.95 17.18
N CYS A 252 3.25 -6.16 18.46
CA CYS A 252 3.45 -7.45 19.16
C CYS A 252 2.77 -8.68 18.48
N PRO A 253 3.54 -9.56 17.78
CA PRO A 253 3.02 -10.76 17.14
C PRO A 253 2.83 -11.91 18.18
N PRO A 254 2.05 -12.96 17.86
CA PRO A 254 1.35 -13.19 16.60
C PRO A 254 0.05 -12.38 16.48
N VAL A 255 -0.18 -11.84 15.28
CA VAL A 255 -1.43 -11.22 14.86
C VAL A 255 -1.72 -11.66 13.43
N ARG A 256 -2.95 -12.07 13.17
CA ARG A 256 -3.48 -12.27 11.82
C ARG A 256 -4.62 -11.30 11.58
N HIS A 257 -4.62 -10.62 10.45
CA HIS A 257 -5.72 -9.76 10.03
C HIS A 257 -6.09 -10.04 8.57
N ASP A 258 -7.27 -10.64 8.35
CA ASP A 258 -7.68 -11.13 7.03
C ASP A 258 -8.16 -10.04 6.08
N ARG A 259 -8.38 -8.82 6.57
CA ARG A 259 -8.98 -7.72 5.79
C ARG A 259 -8.13 -6.47 5.70
N LEU A 260 -6.98 -6.43 6.37
CA LEU A 260 -6.14 -5.24 6.33
C LEU A 260 -5.49 -5.17 4.95
N ARG A 261 -5.82 -4.12 4.20
CA ARG A 261 -5.36 -3.85 2.83
C ARG A 261 -4.26 -2.80 2.80
N ALA A 262 -4.25 -1.85 3.73
CA ALA A 262 -3.17 -0.87 3.85
C ALA A 262 -2.64 -0.77 5.28
N LEU A 263 -1.32 -0.78 5.40
CA LEU A 263 -0.59 -0.42 6.62
C LEU A 263 0.38 0.72 6.28
N ILE A 264 0.22 1.85 6.96
CA ILE A 264 1.02 3.06 6.77
C ILE A 264 1.66 3.43 8.10
N VAL A 265 2.98 3.55 8.12
CA VAL A 265 3.76 3.90 9.31
C VAL A 265 4.66 5.08 9.00
N GLU A 266 4.37 6.22 9.63
CA GLU A 266 5.06 7.50 9.44
C GLU A 266 5.92 7.79 10.66
N THR A 267 7.24 7.89 10.50
CA THR A 267 8.16 8.14 11.61
C THR A 267 9.31 9.05 11.18
N GLY A 268 9.89 9.74 12.16
CA GLY A 268 11.18 10.44 12.03
C GLY A 268 12.39 9.53 12.22
N GLY A 269 12.18 8.29 12.69
CA GLY A 269 13.20 7.26 12.89
C GLY A 269 12.55 5.89 13.16
N LEU A 270 12.53 5.01 12.17
CA LEU A 270 11.86 3.71 12.25
C LEU A 270 12.81 2.63 12.79
N SER A 271 12.41 1.96 13.86
CA SER A 271 13.21 0.88 14.42
C SER A 271 13.13 -0.39 13.58
N ARG A 272 14.25 -1.10 13.46
CA ARG A 272 14.35 -2.44 12.86
C ARG A 272 13.47 -3.45 13.60
N THR A 273 13.25 -3.24 14.90
CA THR A 273 12.39 -4.10 15.72
C THR A 273 10.94 -3.96 15.26
N THR A 274 10.46 -2.74 15.05
CA THR A 274 9.12 -2.47 14.54
C THR A 274 8.95 -3.04 13.13
N VAL A 275 9.95 -2.92 12.25
CA VAL A 275 9.91 -3.54 10.91
C VAL A 275 9.84 -5.07 10.99
N ALA A 276 10.67 -5.69 11.83
CA ALA A 276 10.63 -7.14 12.05
C ALA A 276 9.28 -7.62 12.62
N GLN A 277 8.68 -6.84 13.52
CA GLN A 277 7.34 -7.11 14.06
C GLN A 277 6.28 -7.04 12.96
N ILE A 278 6.28 -5.99 12.12
CA ILE A 278 5.38 -5.84 10.97
C ILE A 278 5.51 -7.04 10.02
N CYS A 279 6.72 -7.45 9.67
CA CYS A 279 6.97 -8.61 8.80
C CYS A 279 6.47 -9.94 9.39
N ASN A 280 6.33 -10.03 10.72
CA ASN A 280 5.80 -11.21 11.41
C ASN A 280 4.26 -11.22 11.50
N LEU A 281 3.59 -10.12 11.19
CA LEU A 281 2.12 -10.08 11.08
C LEU A 281 1.66 -10.96 9.91
N LYS A 282 0.53 -11.64 10.09
CA LYS A 282 -0.12 -12.42 9.02
C LYS A 282 -1.20 -11.57 8.37
N LEU A 283 -0.82 -10.83 7.34
CA LEU A 283 -1.68 -9.88 6.61
C LEU A 283 -1.89 -10.36 5.16
N PRO A 284 -2.69 -11.42 4.93
CA PRO A 284 -2.86 -12.02 3.61
C PRO A 284 -3.54 -11.09 2.59
N ALA A 285 -4.29 -10.09 3.05
CA ALA A 285 -4.97 -9.11 2.19
C ALA A 285 -4.18 -7.81 2.00
N LEU A 286 -2.95 -7.72 2.52
CA LEU A 286 -2.17 -6.49 2.43
C LEU A 286 -1.79 -6.21 0.98
N GLU A 287 -2.25 -5.07 0.49
CA GLU A 287 -2.07 -4.57 -0.87
C GLU A 287 -1.16 -3.33 -0.89
N HIS A 288 -1.03 -2.63 0.24
CA HIS A 288 -0.25 -1.41 0.40
C HIS A 288 0.50 -1.41 1.72
N LEU A 289 1.82 -1.27 1.61
CA LEU A 289 2.71 -1.07 2.73
C LEU A 289 3.48 0.22 2.49
N GLU A 290 3.42 1.14 3.45
CA GLU A 290 4.18 2.38 3.44
C GLU A 290 4.93 2.52 4.77
N LEU A 291 6.25 2.64 4.69
CA LEU A 291 7.16 2.78 5.82
C LEU A 291 8.03 4.00 5.60
N TRP A 292 8.09 4.89 6.60
CA TRP A 292 8.99 6.04 6.63
C TRP A 292 10.15 5.74 7.57
N PHE A 293 11.36 5.68 7.03
CA PHE A 293 12.54 5.23 7.79
C PHE A 293 13.12 6.31 8.69
N GLY A 294 13.04 7.57 8.26
CA GLY A 294 13.63 8.70 8.96
C GLY A 294 15.15 8.63 9.05
N SER A 295 15.68 9.23 10.13
CA SER A 295 17.11 9.33 10.42
C SER A 295 17.49 8.55 11.68
N GLU A 296 18.77 8.16 11.75
CA GLU A 296 19.36 7.56 12.94
C GLU A 296 19.42 8.51 14.14
N ASP A 297 19.51 9.82 13.89
CA ASP A 297 19.52 10.87 14.92
C ASP A 297 18.23 10.88 15.76
N TYR A 298 17.13 10.37 15.19
CA TYR A 298 15.80 10.34 15.81
C TYR A 298 15.32 8.91 16.07
N GLY A 299 16.25 7.97 16.25
CA GLY A 299 15.98 6.60 16.69
C GLY A 299 15.83 5.56 15.60
N GLY A 300 16.02 5.94 14.32
CA GLY A 300 16.05 5.00 13.20
C GLY A 300 17.25 4.06 13.26
N ASP A 301 17.01 2.74 13.28
CA ASP A 301 18.09 1.73 13.21
C ASP A 301 17.80 0.62 12.19
N CYS A 302 16.79 0.84 11.33
CA CYS A 302 16.44 -0.04 10.24
C CYS A 302 17.19 0.33 8.96
N TRP A 303 17.81 -0.67 8.33
CA TRP A 303 18.61 -0.54 7.11
C TRP A 303 18.16 -1.57 6.06
N VAL A 304 18.80 -1.55 4.89
CA VAL A 304 18.41 -2.40 3.75
C VAL A 304 18.42 -3.88 4.08
N GLU A 305 19.32 -4.34 4.96
CA GLU A 305 19.42 -5.74 5.39
C GLU A 305 18.19 -6.22 6.16
N ASN A 306 17.45 -5.29 6.78
CA ASN A 306 16.24 -5.61 7.55
C ASN A 306 15.00 -5.82 6.65
N LEU A 307 15.11 -5.55 5.35
CA LEU A 307 13.97 -5.57 4.42
C LEU A 307 13.86 -6.85 3.61
N SER A 308 14.81 -7.78 3.72
CA SER A 308 14.77 -9.07 3.03
C SER A 308 13.45 -9.85 3.20
N PRO A 309 12.77 -9.84 4.37
CA PRO A 309 11.44 -10.47 4.47
C PRO A 309 10.39 -9.89 3.51
N ILE A 310 10.45 -8.58 3.25
CA ILE A 310 9.53 -7.88 2.34
C ILE A 310 9.98 -8.08 0.89
N LEU A 311 11.28 -7.89 0.64
CA LEU A 311 11.84 -7.85 -0.71
C LEU A 311 12.04 -9.26 -1.29
N ASP A 312 12.50 -10.22 -0.52
CA ASP A 312 12.94 -11.53 -1.02
C ASP A 312 11.98 -12.65 -0.60
N ASP A 313 11.59 -12.69 0.68
CA ASP A 313 10.70 -13.75 1.19
C ASP A 313 9.22 -13.51 0.83
N LEU A 314 8.89 -12.30 0.35
CA LEU A 314 7.56 -11.91 -0.11
C LEU A 314 6.46 -12.21 0.92
N VAL A 315 6.69 -11.85 2.19
CA VAL A 315 5.77 -12.14 3.32
C VAL A 315 4.36 -11.54 3.14
N PHE A 316 4.20 -10.57 2.23
CA PHE A 316 2.92 -9.97 1.84
C PHE A 316 2.58 -10.33 0.38
N PRO A 317 1.85 -11.44 0.13
CA PRO A 317 1.72 -12.04 -1.20
C PRO A 317 0.86 -11.24 -2.19
N ASN A 318 0.03 -10.32 -1.70
CA ASN A 318 -0.88 -9.49 -2.50
C ASN A 318 -0.41 -8.03 -2.59
N LEU A 319 0.83 -7.73 -2.19
CA LEU A 319 1.35 -6.37 -2.19
C LEU A 319 1.37 -5.80 -3.62
N THR A 320 0.77 -4.64 -3.79
CA THR A 320 0.69 -3.90 -5.07
C THR A 320 1.36 -2.54 -4.99
N TYR A 321 1.42 -1.96 -3.80
CA TYR A 321 2.09 -0.72 -3.50
C TYR A 321 3.13 -0.96 -2.41
N LEU A 322 4.36 -0.55 -2.67
CA LEU A 322 5.41 -0.50 -1.67
C LEU A 322 5.98 0.92 -1.60
N GLY A 323 5.79 1.58 -0.45
CA GLY A 323 6.44 2.84 -0.11
C GLY A 323 7.56 2.60 0.90
N LEU A 324 8.79 2.82 0.47
CA LEU A 324 9.99 2.83 1.31
C LEU A 324 10.51 4.26 1.32
N ARG A 325 9.74 5.11 2.01
CA ARG A 325 9.84 6.56 1.91
C ARG A 325 10.75 7.10 2.99
N ASN A 326 11.11 8.37 2.84
CA ASN A 326 11.77 9.13 3.88
C ASN A 326 13.00 8.40 4.43
N SER A 327 13.86 7.91 3.53
CA SER A 327 15.00 7.06 3.88
C SER A 327 16.32 7.79 3.71
N GLN A 328 17.23 7.63 4.67
CA GLN A 328 18.60 8.12 4.62
C GLN A 328 19.56 7.22 3.81
N PHE A 329 19.12 6.02 3.41
CA PHE A 329 19.91 5.01 2.68
C PHE A 329 19.28 4.64 1.32
N SER A 330 18.74 5.63 0.61
CA SER A 330 17.97 5.40 -0.62
C SER A 330 18.77 4.75 -1.75
N ASP A 331 20.07 5.03 -1.88
CA ASP A 331 20.89 4.46 -2.96
C ASP A 331 21.12 2.95 -2.74
N GLU A 332 21.47 2.56 -1.52
CA GLU A 332 21.63 1.16 -1.11
C GLU A 332 20.32 0.40 -1.24
N MET A 333 19.21 1.04 -0.86
CA MET A 333 17.86 0.52 -0.99
C MET A 333 17.54 0.14 -2.45
N VAL A 334 17.81 1.04 -3.39
CA VAL A 334 17.55 0.80 -4.82
C VAL A 334 18.31 -0.43 -5.32
N HIS A 335 19.57 -0.58 -4.95
CA HIS A 335 20.37 -1.75 -5.34
C HIS A 335 19.77 -3.09 -4.89
N ALA A 336 19.13 -3.12 -3.72
CA ALA A 336 18.41 -4.31 -3.24
C ALA A 336 17.10 -4.51 -4.01
N ILE A 337 16.30 -3.45 -4.16
CA ILE A 337 14.98 -3.51 -4.79
C ILE A 337 15.05 -4.01 -6.24
N VAL A 338 15.99 -3.50 -7.05
CA VAL A 338 16.06 -3.90 -8.47
C VAL A 338 16.41 -5.37 -8.69
N ARG A 339 16.94 -6.05 -7.66
CA ARG A 339 17.26 -7.48 -7.66
C ARG A 339 16.16 -8.34 -7.04
N SER A 340 15.20 -7.71 -6.38
CA SER A 340 14.17 -8.38 -5.60
C SER A 340 13.10 -8.98 -6.52
N PRO A 341 12.60 -10.21 -6.21
CA PRO A 341 11.48 -10.79 -6.93
C PRO A 341 10.17 -10.00 -6.76
N LEU A 342 10.07 -9.14 -5.73
CA LEU A 342 8.90 -8.32 -5.43
C LEU A 342 8.51 -7.41 -6.61
N MET A 343 9.49 -6.95 -7.39
CA MET A 343 9.28 -6.09 -8.56
C MET A 343 8.37 -6.72 -9.63
N ASN A 344 8.19 -8.04 -9.61
CA ASN A 344 7.25 -8.74 -10.50
C ASN A 344 5.80 -8.71 -10.01
N SER A 345 5.57 -8.29 -8.76
CA SER A 345 4.27 -8.34 -8.07
C SER A 345 3.66 -6.96 -7.84
N ILE A 346 4.49 -5.95 -7.56
CA ILE A 346 4.03 -4.59 -7.30
C ILE A 346 3.73 -3.82 -8.59
N SER A 347 2.87 -2.81 -8.47
CA SER A 347 2.53 -1.83 -9.52
C SER A 347 3.10 -0.46 -9.22
N VAL A 348 3.27 -0.13 -7.93
CA VAL A 348 3.77 1.18 -7.49
C VAL A 348 4.94 0.98 -6.55
N LEU A 349 6.05 1.63 -6.87
CA LEU A 349 7.20 1.79 -5.99
C LEU A 349 7.36 3.26 -5.62
N ASP A 350 7.32 3.56 -4.33
CA ASP A 350 7.49 4.91 -3.81
C ASP A 350 8.75 4.99 -2.93
N LEU A 351 9.75 5.73 -3.43
CA LEU A 351 11.03 6.04 -2.81
C LEU A 351 11.15 7.54 -2.52
N SER A 352 10.02 8.23 -2.39
CA SER A 352 10.00 9.67 -2.17
C SER A 352 10.52 10.06 -0.78
N MET A 353 10.87 11.34 -0.64
CA MET A 353 11.29 11.98 0.62
C MET A 353 12.65 11.49 1.14
N GLY A 354 13.40 10.70 0.38
CA GLY A 354 14.65 10.10 0.81
C GLY A 354 15.89 10.90 0.41
N THR A 355 16.99 10.16 0.28
CA THR A 355 18.31 10.68 -0.08
C THR A 355 18.78 10.21 -1.45
N LEU A 356 17.91 9.77 -2.37
CA LEU A 356 18.33 9.18 -3.64
C LEU A 356 19.17 10.17 -4.48
N SER A 357 20.36 9.74 -4.92
CA SER A 357 21.23 10.48 -5.85
C SER A 357 20.95 10.12 -7.31
N ASP A 358 21.58 10.88 -8.20
CA ASP A 358 21.78 10.52 -9.59
C ASP A 358 22.43 9.12 -9.75
N GLU A 359 23.44 8.76 -8.95
CA GLU A 359 24.05 7.43 -9.01
C GLU A 359 23.06 6.31 -8.63
N GLY A 360 22.26 6.54 -7.58
CA GLY A 360 21.18 5.63 -7.20
C GLY A 360 20.11 5.52 -8.28
N ALA A 361 19.69 6.64 -8.86
CA ALA A 361 18.71 6.67 -9.94
C ALA A 361 19.21 5.99 -11.23
N GLU A 362 20.51 6.02 -11.50
CA GLU A 362 21.12 5.31 -12.64
C GLU A 362 20.88 3.80 -12.56
N VAL A 363 20.83 3.23 -11.35
CA VAL A 363 20.51 1.83 -11.13
C VAL A 363 19.06 1.53 -11.51
N LEU A 364 18.13 2.44 -11.21
CA LEU A 364 16.72 2.32 -11.62
C LEU A 364 16.60 2.39 -13.15
N LEU A 365 17.23 3.38 -13.78
CA LEU A 365 17.19 3.61 -15.22
C LEU A 365 17.74 2.42 -16.03
N ASN A 366 18.77 1.75 -15.51
CA ASN A 366 19.39 0.59 -16.17
C ASN A 366 18.69 -0.73 -15.86
N SER A 367 17.66 -0.74 -15.01
CA SER A 367 16.99 -1.96 -14.61
C SER A 367 15.70 -2.19 -15.43
N PRO A 368 15.63 -3.24 -16.28
CA PRO A 368 14.46 -3.47 -17.12
C PRO A 368 13.21 -3.81 -16.30
N VAL A 369 13.37 -4.30 -15.06
CA VAL A 369 12.24 -4.62 -14.18
C VAL A 369 11.48 -3.37 -13.71
N VAL A 370 12.12 -2.18 -13.75
CA VAL A 370 11.45 -0.92 -13.40
C VAL A 370 10.38 -0.55 -14.43
N ASN A 371 10.56 -0.91 -15.70
CA ASN A 371 9.53 -0.71 -16.74
C ASN A 371 8.27 -1.56 -16.52
N GLU A 372 8.36 -2.55 -15.63
CA GLU A 372 7.22 -3.38 -15.23
C GLU A 372 6.37 -2.75 -14.12
N LEU A 373 6.73 -1.56 -13.64
CA LEU A 373 5.90 -0.75 -12.76
C LEU A 373 4.88 0.09 -13.55
N ASP A 374 3.82 0.49 -12.89
CA ASP A 374 2.90 1.53 -13.38
C ASP A 374 3.38 2.91 -12.95
N ILE A 375 3.79 3.04 -11.68
CA ILE A 375 4.26 4.30 -11.09
C ILE A 375 5.57 4.07 -10.34
N LEU A 376 6.53 4.96 -10.58
CA LEU A 376 7.76 5.11 -9.82
C LEU A 376 7.78 6.52 -9.22
N ASN A 377 7.70 6.63 -7.90
CA ASN A 377 7.79 7.91 -7.22
C ASN A 377 9.18 8.08 -6.59
N VAL A 378 9.93 9.08 -7.05
CA VAL A 378 11.27 9.48 -6.56
C VAL A 378 11.29 10.97 -6.22
N SER A 379 10.14 11.54 -5.88
CA SER A 379 9.99 12.94 -5.50
C SER A 379 10.70 13.24 -4.18
N GLU A 380 11.11 14.49 -3.97
CA GLU A 380 11.76 14.90 -2.71
C GLU A 380 13.03 14.10 -2.39
N ASN A 381 13.88 13.87 -3.40
CA ASN A 381 15.23 13.31 -3.30
C ASN A 381 16.28 14.36 -3.75
N PHE A 382 17.46 13.94 -4.23
CA PHE A 382 18.55 14.81 -4.68
C PHE A 382 18.94 14.46 -6.13
N LEU A 383 17.95 14.51 -7.04
CA LEU A 383 18.16 14.22 -8.46
C LEU A 383 18.39 15.49 -9.26
N SER A 384 19.35 15.46 -10.18
CA SER A 384 19.57 16.55 -11.13
C SER A 384 18.48 16.61 -12.22
N ASP A 385 18.35 17.78 -12.84
CA ASP A 385 17.43 17.97 -13.97
C ASP A 385 17.69 16.98 -15.12
N GLU A 386 18.95 16.61 -15.37
CA GLU A 386 19.32 15.62 -16.39
C GLU A 386 18.74 14.24 -16.04
N THR A 387 18.89 13.79 -14.80
CA THR A 387 18.33 12.53 -14.33
C THR A 387 16.80 12.54 -14.37
N ILE A 388 16.17 13.64 -13.97
CA ILE A 388 14.71 13.82 -14.06
C ILE A 388 14.24 13.72 -15.52
N GLU A 389 14.94 14.37 -16.45
CA GLU A 389 14.62 14.29 -17.88
C GLU A 389 14.70 12.84 -18.36
N ARG A 390 15.74 12.10 -18.00
CA ARG A 390 15.90 10.68 -18.36
C ARG A 390 14.80 9.80 -17.75
N LEU A 391 14.43 10.03 -16.49
CA LEU A 391 13.31 9.35 -15.83
C LEU A 391 11.96 9.68 -16.47
N SER A 392 11.80 10.81 -17.15
CA SER A 392 10.57 11.12 -17.88
C SER A 392 10.42 10.33 -19.20
N GLN A 393 11.49 9.71 -19.70
CA GLN A 393 11.52 9.01 -20.99
C GLN A 393 11.35 7.48 -20.88
N ILE A 394 11.33 6.92 -19.67
CA ILE A 394 11.07 5.49 -19.45
C ILE A 394 9.58 5.17 -19.56
N GLU A 395 9.22 3.89 -19.69
CA GLU A 395 7.83 3.48 -19.93
C GLU A 395 6.92 3.65 -18.70
N VAL A 396 7.49 3.68 -17.49
CA VAL A 396 6.76 3.86 -16.23
C VAL A 396 6.37 5.33 -16.02
N GLN A 397 5.24 5.58 -15.37
CA GLN A 397 4.91 6.94 -14.92
C GLN A 397 5.86 7.33 -13.77
N ALA A 398 6.91 8.08 -14.09
CA ALA A 398 7.82 8.63 -13.10
C ALA A 398 7.26 9.92 -12.46
N ILE A 399 7.29 10.00 -11.13
CA ILE A 399 6.99 11.21 -10.35
C ILE A 399 8.29 11.62 -9.66
N ALA A 400 8.85 12.78 -10.03
CA ALA A 400 10.17 13.22 -9.58
C ALA A 400 10.17 14.71 -9.19
N ASN A 401 9.08 15.23 -8.65
CA ASN A 401 8.98 16.66 -8.30
C ASN A 401 9.65 16.99 -6.96
N LYS A 402 9.87 18.29 -6.72
CA LYS A 402 10.38 18.86 -5.47
C LYS A 402 11.74 18.28 -5.01
N GLN A 403 12.69 18.11 -5.93
CA GLN A 403 14.04 17.69 -5.55
C GLN A 403 14.69 18.74 -4.62
N LYS A 404 15.55 18.26 -3.73
CA LYS A 404 16.37 19.02 -2.79
C LYS A 404 17.73 19.27 -3.43
N GLU A 405 18.35 20.37 -3.05
CA GLU A 405 19.73 20.70 -3.43
C GLU A 405 20.68 20.22 -2.33
N GLU A 406 21.85 19.71 -2.71
CA GLU A 406 22.91 19.45 -1.74
C GLU A 406 23.52 20.80 -1.30
N ASP A 407 23.68 21.01 0.00
CA ASP A 407 24.41 22.17 0.52
C ASP A 407 25.92 21.98 0.27
N GLU A 408 26.45 22.67 -0.75
CA GLU A 408 27.88 22.64 -1.12
C GLU A 408 28.80 23.30 -0.06
N ASP A 409 28.22 24.09 0.86
CA ASP A 409 28.93 24.88 1.88
C ASP A 409 29.28 24.08 3.15
N ASP A 410 28.76 22.85 3.30
CA ASP A 410 29.11 21.98 4.42
C ASP A 410 30.36 21.14 4.13
N TYR A 411 31.23 20.98 5.14
CA TYR A 411 32.42 20.12 5.07
C TYR A 411 32.09 18.64 4.84
N ILE A 412 30.81 18.28 4.85
CA ILE A 412 30.25 16.95 4.59
C ILE A 412 29.06 17.16 3.65
N SER A 413 29.13 16.69 2.39
CA SER A 413 27.93 16.53 1.55
C SER A 413 26.94 15.67 2.35
N SER A 414 25.81 16.25 2.77
CA SER A 414 24.85 15.57 3.63
C SER A 414 23.46 15.60 3.00
N ARG A 415 23.19 14.59 2.17
CA ARG A 415 21.81 14.30 1.76
C ARG A 415 21.04 13.85 3.00
N TYR A 416 19.88 14.46 3.25
CA TYR A 416 19.00 14.16 4.39
C TYR A 416 17.59 13.76 3.94
N CYS A 417 16.90 12.92 4.69
CA CYS A 417 15.49 12.60 4.44
C CYS A 417 14.59 13.79 4.81
N SER A 418 13.43 13.93 4.16
CA SER A 418 12.59 15.14 4.31
C SER A 418 11.97 15.32 5.69
N VAL A 419 11.81 14.24 6.46
CA VAL A 419 11.20 14.23 7.79
C VAL A 419 12.09 13.44 8.75
N SER A 420 12.51 14.05 9.85
CA SER A 420 13.38 13.39 10.83
C SER A 420 13.03 13.80 12.25
N GLU A 421 12.83 15.10 12.51
CA GLU A 421 12.34 15.63 13.78
C GLU A 421 10.81 15.71 13.85
#